data_AF-C5KBE2-F1
#
_entry.id   AF-C5KBE2-F1
#
_cell.length_a   1.000
_cell.length_b   1.000
_cell.length_c   1.000
_cell.angle_alpha   90.00
_cell.angle_beta   90.00
_cell.angle_gamma   90.00
#
_symmetry.space_group_name_H-M   'P 1'
#
loop_
_entity.id
_entity.type
_entity.pdbx_description
1 polymer ?
#
loop_
_entity_poly.entity_id
_entity_poly.type
_entity_poly.pdbx_seq_one_letter_code
_entity_poly.pdbx_strand_id
1 'polypeptide(L)'
;MPITTEELEYEYNKLYRTCCYTSLAIPLPRIEASSSFTSPTAPLGGPRLASFGIAAKTLSNPPVTQEVSVAPSSTSAAFSSSSIGSAPLQLAVVGNGTYGALIDRRSRVVWCCMDRFDGDPIFNSLLNNDSEESGFFDVVLQGQVRSEQKYIPNTAILVTTLSSKNNDVVQVKDFAPKFIHYDRMFRPFQLFRVITRIRGDPMITVRVRPTFNYNSTDGYQTRGSHHIRFCGPTDTWRMTSNASIRTIIEEVPFLVHDPVYIVFGQDESFANSLTQVSKEFEDKTLKYWKQWCMNLVLPVDYQDILARSAITLSLLQSDECGGIVSSLTTGIPLGPSSPPTRDERACRILDICMSLPVLRQFGLFTMVRRFLEYVKNLCFSSGMNVRPVYSLIGDSDVPGERVIYLAGYQGVGEVVVGGVGEGYGSRQSGGGSSPSVNINDPSIPMYGLFCIALAHGFFDVRLKDICSPKVFDRLEKFGTKAVEAFQMFVTYTHAPPPSGGEDLPPGHRENLSPGLCFDDDLRLLTMAEDDYDDENAGVDGADREWAHQQGLSDDSRDSYGRPRVHTFTSILCWAACDRLQRVAEHLHWVEKSKMWG
;
A
#
# COMPACT_ATOMS: atom_id res chain seq x y z
N MET A 1 25.66 21.07 14.66
CA MET A 1 26.87 20.74 13.89
C MET A 1 26.48 20.57 12.44
N PRO A 2 27.27 21.04 11.45
CA PRO A 2 27.01 20.70 10.06
C PRO A 2 27.24 19.19 9.88
N ILE A 3 26.28 18.54 9.23
CA ILE A 3 26.31 17.10 8.97
C ILE A 3 27.43 16.80 7.98
N THR A 4 28.16 15.73 8.26
CA THR A 4 29.32 15.36 7.45
C THR A 4 28.86 14.59 6.21
N THR A 5 29.64 14.65 5.12
CA THR A 5 29.42 13.81 3.92
C THR A 5 29.26 12.32 4.26
N GLU A 6 29.83 11.86 5.37
CA GLU A 6 29.72 10.48 5.86
C GLU A 6 28.30 10.10 6.32
N GLU A 7 27.52 11.03 6.88
CA GLU A 7 26.14 10.78 7.32
C GLU A 7 25.17 10.72 6.14
N LEU A 8 25.37 11.56 5.12
CA LEU A 8 24.66 11.48 3.83
C LEU A 8 25.01 10.19 3.08
N GLU A 9 26.28 9.76 3.10
CA GLU A 9 26.67 8.45 2.58
C GLU A 9 26.00 7.31 3.33
N TYR A 10 25.84 7.40 4.66
CA TYR A 10 25.22 6.36 5.46
C TYR A 10 23.73 6.21 5.12
N GLU A 11 22.95 7.30 5.13
CA GLU A 11 21.53 7.26 4.78
C GLU A 11 21.31 6.96 3.30
N TYR A 12 22.17 7.46 2.40
CA TYR A 12 22.19 7.00 1.01
C TYR A 12 22.44 5.50 0.95
N ASN A 13 23.48 4.96 1.57
CA ASN A 13 23.78 3.53 1.50
C ASN A 13 22.65 2.68 2.09
N LYS A 14 21.92 3.19 3.09
CA LYS A 14 20.73 2.55 3.65
C LYS A 14 19.56 2.56 2.67
N LEU A 15 19.23 3.70 2.06
CA LEU A 15 18.20 3.79 1.01
C LEU A 15 18.60 3.00 -0.24
N TYR A 16 19.86 3.05 -0.62
CA TYR A 16 20.46 2.40 -1.78
C TYR A 16 20.52 0.88 -1.63
N ARG A 17 20.86 0.37 -0.45
CA ARG A 17 20.73 -1.07 -0.15
C ARG A 17 19.28 -1.51 -0.20
N THR A 18 18.36 -0.65 0.24
CA THR A 18 16.91 -0.94 0.25
C THR A 18 16.30 -0.88 -1.15
N CYS A 19 16.68 0.08 -2.00
CA CYS A 19 16.07 0.36 -3.31
C CYS A 19 16.84 -0.27 -4.50
N CYS A 20 18.13 -0.57 -4.37
CA CYS A 20 19.02 -0.49 -5.53
C CYS A 20 19.98 -1.66 -5.75
N TYR A 21 19.95 -2.74 -4.95
CA TYR A 21 20.69 -4.01 -5.12
C TYR A 21 21.93 -3.94 -6.03
N THR A 22 22.87 -3.04 -5.68
CA THR A 22 24.21 -3.03 -6.24
C THR A 22 25.11 -2.99 -5.04
N SER A 23 25.84 -4.08 -4.81
CA SER A 23 26.74 -4.30 -3.68
C SER A 23 28.00 -3.43 -3.70
N LEU A 24 27.95 -2.28 -4.36
CA LEU A 24 29.03 -1.30 -4.40
C LEU A 24 28.59 -0.12 -3.55
N ALA A 25 29.11 -0.07 -2.32
CA ALA A 25 29.16 1.19 -1.58
C ALA A 25 30.02 2.16 -2.40
N ILE A 26 29.47 3.30 -2.79
CA ILE A 26 30.20 4.34 -3.52
C ILE A 26 30.40 5.54 -2.58
N PRO A 27 31.63 6.05 -2.42
CA PRO A 27 31.88 7.30 -1.73
C PRO A 27 31.45 8.50 -2.59
N LEU A 28 30.90 9.54 -1.96
CA LEU A 28 30.57 10.82 -2.60
C LEU A 28 31.84 11.47 -3.18
N PRO A 29 31.75 12.23 -4.30
CA PRO A 29 32.86 13.04 -4.78
C PRO A 29 33.17 14.15 -3.77
N ARG A 30 34.42 14.19 -3.27
CA ARG A 30 34.92 15.29 -2.44
C ARG A 30 34.88 16.57 -3.25
N ILE A 31 34.09 17.55 -2.81
CA ILE A 31 34.19 18.93 -3.28
C ILE A 31 35.53 19.48 -2.74
N GLU A 32 36.57 19.48 -3.56
CA GLU A 32 37.84 20.11 -3.20
C GLU A 32 37.69 21.63 -3.21
N ALA A 33 37.57 22.22 -2.02
CA ALA A 33 37.81 23.64 -1.83
C ALA A 33 39.31 23.90 -1.96
N SER A 34 39.71 24.53 -3.07
CA SER A 34 41.07 25.03 -3.28
C SER A 34 41.42 26.07 -2.21
N SER A 35 42.33 25.75 -1.28
CA SER A 35 43.17 26.77 -0.66
C SER A 35 44.51 26.17 -0.21
N SER A 36 45.56 26.75 -0.75
CA SER A 36 46.97 26.50 -0.48
C SER A 36 47.32 26.83 0.96
N PHE A 37 47.90 25.89 1.72
CA PHE A 37 48.88 26.22 2.76
C PHE A 37 49.86 25.05 2.99
N THR A 38 51.11 25.45 3.17
CA THR A 38 52.37 24.69 3.18
C THR A 38 52.55 23.73 4.35
N SER A 39 53.16 22.56 4.07
CA SER A 39 53.71 21.61 5.04
C SER A 39 54.94 22.16 5.81
N PRO A 40 55.34 21.51 6.92
CA PRO A 40 56.47 20.57 6.79
C PRO A 40 56.32 19.23 7.57
N THR A 41 56.73 18.14 6.89
CA THR A 41 57.41 16.87 7.33
C THR A 41 57.68 16.64 8.83
N ALA A 42 57.67 15.45 9.48
CA ALA A 42 57.47 13.99 9.25
C ALA A 42 57.65 13.31 10.67
N PRO A 43 57.76 11.97 10.94
CA PRO A 43 57.43 10.74 10.19
C PRO A 43 56.61 9.65 10.99
N LEU A 44 56.04 8.72 10.22
CA LEU A 44 55.76 7.27 10.44
C LEU A 44 55.60 6.67 11.86
N GLY A 45 54.44 6.05 12.09
CA GLY A 45 54.22 4.97 13.06
C GLY A 45 52.81 4.37 12.99
N GLY A 46 52.66 3.15 12.46
CA GLY A 46 51.47 2.31 12.74
C GLY A 46 51.50 1.85 14.21
N PRO A 47 50.39 1.38 14.83
CA PRO A 47 49.84 0.05 14.48
C PRO A 47 48.36 -0.26 14.88
N ARG A 48 47.94 -1.51 14.56
CA ARG A 48 47.04 -2.44 15.30
C ARG A 48 45.50 -2.30 15.24
N LEU A 49 44.92 -3.29 14.57
CA LEU A 49 43.59 -3.86 14.78
C LEU A 49 43.35 -4.23 16.26
N ALA A 50 42.23 -3.77 16.82
CA ALA A 50 41.66 -4.25 18.08
C ALA A 50 40.25 -4.79 17.81
N SER A 51 40.12 -6.10 17.96
CA SER A 51 38.89 -6.87 18.07
C SER A 51 38.11 -6.48 19.34
N PHE A 52 36.82 -6.17 19.21
CA PHE A 52 35.89 -6.11 20.34
C PHE A 52 34.71 -7.05 20.08
N GLY A 53 34.65 -8.12 20.87
CA GLY A 53 33.46 -8.96 21.03
C GLY A 53 32.51 -8.33 22.04
N ILE A 54 31.20 -8.48 21.81
CA ILE A 54 30.17 -8.18 22.81
C ILE A 54 29.23 -9.38 22.92
N ALA A 55 29.00 -9.74 24.17
CA ALA A 55 28.36 -10.94 24.67
C ALA A 55 26.82 -10.93 24.53
N ALA A 56 26.27 -12.12 24.30
CA ALA A 56 24.85 -12.42 24.37
C ALA A 56 24.34 -12.34 25.82
N LYS A 57 23.22 -11.64 26.02
CA LYS A 57 22.41 -11.72 27.24
C LYS A 57 21.06 -12.35 26.92
N THR A 58 20.89 -13.53 27.48
CA THR A 58 19.66 -14.32 27.62
C THR A 58 18.59 -13.54 28.38
N LEU A 59 17.37 -13.46 27.84
CA LEU A 59 16.18 -12.94 28.53
C LEU A 59 15.19 -14.09 28.78
N SER A 60 14.88 -14.28 30.06
CA SER A 60 13.97 -15.26 30.64
C SER A 60 12.52 -14.76 30.67
N ASN A 61 11.57 -15.65 30.36
CA ASN A 61 10.11 -15.44 30.48
C ASN A 61 9.64 -15.26 31.95
N PRO A 62 8.57 -14.48 32.21
CA PRO A 62 7.83 -14.51 33.47
C PRO A 62 6.59 -15.44 33.41
N PRO A 63 6.00 -15.80 34.57
CA PRO A 63 5.24 -17.04 34.74
C PRO A 63 3.71 -16.91 34.67
N VAL A 64 3.08 -18.07 34.52
CA VAL A 64 1.65 -18.38 34.52
C VAL A 64 1.08 -18.43 35.95
N THR A 65 -0.08 -17.83 36.19
CA THR A 65 -0.91 -18.07 37.38
C THR A 65 -2.32 -18.52 37.01
N GLN A 66 -2.72 -19.66 37.57
CA GLN A 66 -4.07 -20.21 37.59
C GLN A 66 -4.88 -19.57 38.73
N GLU A 67 -6.18 -19.30 38.51
CA GLU A 67 -7.16 -19.28 39.60
C GLU A 67 -8.49 -19.95 39.18
N VAL A 68 -9.13 -20.53 40.19
CA VAL A 68 -10.19 -21.53 40.19
C VAL A 68 -11.56 -20.89 40.48
N SER A 69 -12.63 -21.53 39.98
CA SER A 69 -14.05 -21.17 40.05
C SER A 69 -14.71 -21.28 41.43
N VAL A 70 -15.73 -20.45 41.72
CA VAL A 70 -16.92 -20.80 42.53
C VAL A 70 -18.16 -19.97 42.08
N ALA A 71 -19.33 -20.61 41.95
CA ALA A 71 -20.71 -20.06 41.87
C ALA A 71 -21.55 -20.72 43.01
N PRO A 72 -22.83 -20.35 43.38
CA PRO A 72 -23.99 -19.81 42.61
C PRO A 72 -24.70 -18.62 43.35
N SER A 73 -25.82 -17.96 42.94
CA SER A 73 -27.19 -18.42 42.57
C SER A 73 -28.13 -17.25 42.14
N SER A 74 -29.08 -17.54 41.21
CA SER A 74 -30.43 -16.92 40.92
C SER A 74 -30.58 -15.38 40.85
N THR A 75 -31.16 -14.75 39.81
CA THR A 75 -32.59 -14.79 39.41
C THR A 75 -32.85 -14.04 38.08
N SER A 76 -33.70 -14.58 37.20
CA SER A 76 -34.67 -13.93 36.27
C SER A 76 -34.31 -12.69 35.39
N ALA A 77 -34.28 -12.95 34.07
CA ALA A 77 -34.88 -12.18 32.96
C ALA A 77 -34.51 -10.70 32.70
N ALA A 78 -33.65 -10.49 31.69
CA ALA A 78 -33.81 -9.54 30.59
C ALA A 78 -32.73 -9.83 29.53
N PHE A 79 -33.10 -9.99 28.26
CA PHE A 79 -32.12 -10.04 27.16
C PHE A 79 -31.47 -8.66 27.07
N SER A 80 -30.29 -8.50 27.68
CA SER A 80 -29.39 -7.40 27.35
C SER A 80 -28.61 -7.80 26.10
N SER A 81 -28.70 -6.95 25.08
CA SER A 81 -27.75 -6.91 23.97
C SER A 81 -26.35 -6.84 24.56
N SER A 82 -25.65 -7.96 24.60
CA SER A 82 -24.23 -8.00 24.93
C SER A 82 -23.52 -7.09 23.93
N SER A 83 -22.88 -6.05 24.45
CA SER A 83 -21.95 -5.19 23.75
C SER A 83 -21.00 -6.03 22.89
N ILE A 84 -21.25 -6.09 21.59
CA ILE A 84 -20.36 -6.75 20.63
C ILE A 84 -19.18 -5.80 20.47
N GLY A 85 -18.06 -6.12 21.10
CA GLY A 85 -16.78 -5.51 20.76
C GLY A 85 -16.51 -5.70 19.26
N SER A 86 -16.07 -4.62 18.63
CA SER A 86 -16.03 -4.42 17.17
C SER A 86 -15.31 -5.52 16.41
N ALA A 87 -15.58 -5.64 15.11
CA ALA A 87 -14.79 -6.49 14.22
C ALA A 87 -13.33 -6.00 14.19
N PRO A 88 -12.36 -6.76 14.73
CA PRO A 88 -10.96 -6.40 14.65
C PRO A 88 -10.49 -6.49 13.19
N LEU A 89 -9.51 -5.69 12.77
CA LEU A 89 -8.86 -5.75 11.43
C LEU A 89 -8.08 -7.05 11.16
N GLN A 90 -8.43 -8.15 11.83
CA GLN A 90 -7.95 -9.50 11.52
C GLN A 90 -8.73 -10.04 10.32
N LEU A 91 -8.40 -9.52 9.14
CA LEU A 91 -9.04 -9.86 7.88
C LEU A 91 -8.10 -10.73 7.02
N ALA A 92 -8.65 -11.79 6.45
CA ALA A 92 -7.98 -12.60 5.44
C ALA A 92 -8.33 -12.09 4.04
N VAL A 93 -7.34 -12.03 3.15
CA VAL A 93 -7.54 -11.69 1.74
C VAL A 93 -7.73 -12.94 0.88
N VAL A 94 -8.70 -12.90 -0.04
CA VAL A 94 -8.88 -13.86 -1.15
C VAL A 94 -9.03 -13.05 -2.44
N GLY A 95 -8.31 -13.43 -3.48
CA GLY A 95 -8.36 -12.71 -4.76
C GLY A 95 -7.57 -13.42 -5.86
N ASN A 96 -7.60 -12.87 -7.06
CA ASN A 96 -6.90 -13.44 -8.22
C ASN A 96 -6.06 -12.41 -9.01
N GLY A 97 -5.87 -11.20 -8.47
CA GLY A 97 -5.15 -10.12 -9.13
C GLY A 97 -6.01 -9.30 -10.09
N THR A 98 -7.29 -9.60 -10.25
CA THR A 98 -8.26 -8.61 -10.78
C THR A 98 -9.02 -7.93 -9.66
N TYR A 99 -9.35 -8.70 -8.62
CA TYR A 99 -10.07 -8.24 -7.45
C TYR A 99 -9.51 -8.86 -6.17
N GLY A 100 -9.90 -8.27 -5.04
CA GLY A 100 -9.63 -8.79 -3.70
C GLY A 100 -10.86 -8.65 -2.79
N ALA A 101 -11.12 -9.70 -2.02
CA ALA A 101 -12.15 -9.76 -1.00
C ALA A 101 -11.50 -9.93 0.38
N LEU A 102 -11.99 -9.19 1.36
CA LEU A 102 -11.58 -9.29 2.76
C LEU A 102 -12.62 -10.05 3.56
N ILE A 103 -12.15 -11.08 4.26
CA ILE A 103 -12.98 -12.03 5.00
C ILE A 103 -12.58 -11.99 6.46
N ASP A 104 -13.54 -11.71 7.34
CA ASP A 104 -13.31 -11.69 8.78
C ASP A 104 -13.22 -13.10 9.37
N ARG A 105 -12.87 -13.18 10.66
CA ARG A 105 -12.81 -14.47 11.37
C ARG A 105 -14.13 -15.20 11.49
N ARG A 106 -15.28 -14.58 11.24
CA ARG A 106 -16.60 -15.21 11.30
C ARG A 106 -17.05 -15.75 9.94
N SER A 107 -16.15 -15.80 8.95
CA SER A 107 -16.45 -16.22 7.58
C SER A 107 -17.35 -15.23 6.82
N ARG A 108 -17.33 -13.96 7.21
CA ARG A 108 -18.05 -12.86 6.54
C ARG A 108 -17.13 -12.15 5.56
N VAL A 109 -17.54 -12.04 4.30
CA VAL A 109 -16.94 -11.07 3.38
C VAL A 109 -17.45 -9.70 3.78
N VAL A 110 -16.54 -8.85 4.26
CA VAL A 110 -16.85 -7.51 4.79
C VAL A 110 -16.46 -6.39 3.82
N TRP A 111 -15.60 -6.70 2.86
CA TRP A 111 -15.15 -5.78 1.83
C TRP A 111 -14.82 -6.54 0.55
N CYS A 112 -15.32 -6.11 -0.61
CA CYS A 112 -14.98 -6.70 -1.90
C CYS A 112 -15.33 -5.75 -3.05
N CYS A 113 -14.34 -5.40 -3.87
CA CYS A 113 -14.55 -4.65 -5.12
C CYS A 113 -14.29 -5.62 -6.28
N MET A 114 -15.34 -6.17 -6.92
CA MET A 114 -15.25 -7.42 -7.69
C MET A 114 -14.70 -7.28 -9.13
N ASP A 115 -14.83 -6.10 -9.75
CA ASP A 115 -14.37 -5.84 -11.14
C ASP A 115 -12.96 -5.20 -11.19
N ARG A 116 -12.63 -4.38 -10.19
CA ARG A 116 -11.39 -3.61 -10.08
C ARG A 116 -11.15 -3.27 -8.61
N PHE A 117 -9.90 -3.07 -8.20
CA PHE A 117 -9.62 -2.76 -6.79
C PHE A 117 -10.24 -1.43 -6.34
N ASP A 118 -10.21 -0.41 -7.19
CA ASP A 118 -10.74 0.94 -6.94
C ASP A 118 -12.23 1.12 -7.34
N GLY A 119 -12.94 0.01 -7.62
CA GLY A 119 -14.35 0.05 -8.03
C GLY A 119 -15.33 0.13 -6.87
N ASP A 120 -16.62 0.06 -7.21
CA ASP A 120 -17.70 -0.02 -6.24
C ASP A 120 -17.58 -1.29 -5.38
N PRO A 121 -17.49 -1.17 -4.04
CA PRO A 121 -17.44 -2.30 -3.14
C PRO A 121 -18.83 -2.92 -3.01
N ILE A 122 -19.03 -4.06 -3.67
CA ILE A 122 -20.28 -4.82 -3.60
C ILE A 122 -20.56 -5.35 -2.19
N PHE A 123 -19.50 -5.61 -1.43
CA PHE A 123 -19.57 -5.83 0.01
C PHE A 123 -18.74 -4.71 0.65
N ASN A 124 -19.35 -3.96 1.58
CA ASN A 124 -18.76 -2.78 2.21
C ASN A 124 -19.13 -2.64 3.69
N SER A 125 -19.59 -3.71 4.35
CA SER A 125 -19.95 -3.68 5.78
C SER A 125 -18.78 -3.20 6.65
N LEU A 126 -17.52 -3.42 6.22
CA LEU A 126 -16.32 -2.90 6.89
C LEU A 126 -16.35 -1.37 7.10
N LEU A 127 -16.82 -0.61 6.11
CA LEU A 127 -16.94 0.85 6.17
C LEU A 127 -18.38 1.33 6.42
N ASN A 128 -19.29 0.39 6.66
CA ASN A 128 -20.67 0.68 7.01
C ASN A 128 -20.95 0.28 8.47
N ASN A 129 -20.01 0.61 9.37
CA ASN A 129 -20.09 0.30 10.80
C ASN A 129 -20.46 -1.17 11.11
N ASP A 130 -19.86 -2.12 10.39
CA ASP A 130 -20.14 -3.56 10.49
C ASP A 130 -21.64 -3.91 10.36
N SER A 131 -22.35 -3.17 9.50
CA SER A 131 -23.80 -3.31 9.27
C SER A 131 -24.23 -4.76 9.16
N GLU A 132 -25.25 -5.13 9.95
CA GLU A 132 -25.97 -6.40 9.82
C GLU A 132 -27.06 -6.33 8.73
N GLU A 133 -27.28 -5.13 8.15
CA GLU A 133 -28.34 -4.91 7.19
C GLU A 133 -27.90 -4.96 5.72
N SER A 134 -26.66 -4.56 5.42
CA SER A 134 -26.16 -4.51 4.04
C SER A 134 -24.65 -4.66 3.93
N GLY A 135 -24.17 -4.99 2.73
CA GLY A 135 -22.77 -4.93 2.36
C GLY A 135 -21.94 -6.15 2.77
N PHE A 136 -22.52 -7.35 2.86
CA PHE A 136 -21.78 -8.54 3.30
C PHE A 136 -22.23 -9.86 2.66
N PHE A 137 -21.38 -10.87 2.81
CA PHE A 137 -21.70 -12.27 2.52
C PHE A 137 -21.12 -13.18 3.61
N ASP A 138 -21.95 -13.78 4.45
CA ASP A 138 -21.51 -14.68 5.53
C ASP A 138 -22.18 -16.06 5.56
N VAL A 139 -21.54 -16.95 6.31
CA VAL A 139 -22.01 -18.28 6.66
C VAL A 139 -22.05 -18.36 8.18
N VAL A 140 -23.23 -18.30 8.75
CA VAL A 140 -23.45 -18.30 10.20
C VAL A 140 -23.74 -19.71 10.67
N LEU A 141 -22.89 -20.24 11.56
CA LEU A 141 -23.14 -21.51 12.25
C LEU A 141 -24.00 -21.27 13.50
N GLN A 142 -25.11 -22.01 13.64
CA GLN A 142 -25.93 -21.90 14.84
C GLN A 142 -25.16 -22.31 16.10
N GLY A 143 -25.24 -21.47 17.13
CA GLY A 143 -24.55 -21.70 18.39
C GLY A 143 -23.03 -21.72 18.25
N GLN A 144 -22.47 -21.01 17.26
CA GLN A 144 -21.03 -20.86 17.09
C GLN A 144 -20.37 -20.33 18.37
N VAL A 145 -19.27 -20.98 18.77
CA VAL A 145 -18.45 -20.60 19.94
C VAL A 145 -16.97 -20.42 19.61
N ARG A 146 -16.50 -20.98 18.49
CA ARG A 146 -15.09 -20.90 18.07
C ARG A 146 -14.99 -20.75 16.57
N SER A 147 -13.99 -19.97 16.13
CA SER A 147 -13.58 -19.86 14.74
C SER A 147 -12.06 -19.84 14.57
N GLU A 148 -11.59 -20.59 13.58
CA GLU A 148 -10.19 -20.69 13.18
C GLU A 148 -10.03 -20.46 11.68
N GLN A 149 -9.09 -19.59 11.31
CA GLN A 149 -8.77 -19.33 9.92
C GLN A 149 -7.34 -19.74 9.61
N LYS A 150 -7.16 -20.35 8.44
CA LYS A 150 -5.85 -20.66 7.88
C LYS A 150 -5.92 -20.68 6.37
N TYR A 151 -4.83 -20.31 5.72
CA TYR A 151 -4.67 -20.61 4.30
C TYR A 151 -4.28 -22.07 4.11
N ILE A 152 -4.71 -22.67 3.00
CA ILE A 152 -4.05 -23.90 2.54
C ILE A 152 -2.59 -23.53 2.25
N PRO A 153 -1.60 -24.27 2.79
CA PRO A 153 -0.18 -23.92 2.66
C PRO A 153 0.22 -23.64 1.21
N ASN A 154 0.97 -22.55 1.01
CA ASN A 154 1.47 -22.09 -0.29
C ASN A 154 0.36 -21.77 -1.31
N THR A 155 -0.80 -21.28 -0.83
CA THR A 155 -1.91 -20.83 -1.69
C THR A 155 -2.60 -19.58 -1.17
N ALA A 156 -3.44 -18.94 -2.00
CA ALA A 156 -4.39 -17.91 -1.59
C ALA A 156 -5.80 -18.48 -1.27
N ILE A 157 -5.91 -19.78 -0.98
CA ILE A 157 -7.19 -20.42 -0.64
C ILE A 157 -7.37 -20.38 0.87
N LEU A 158 -8.41 -19.69 1.33
CA LEU A 158 -8.72 -19.53 2.75
C LEU A 158 -9.62 -20.68 3.21
N VAL A 159 -9.36 -21.14 4.43
CA VAL A 159 -10.18 -22.10 5.16
C VAL A 159 -10.57 -21.49 6.49
N THR A 160 -11.88 -21.32 6.70
CA THR A 160 -12.48 -20.93 7.97
C THR A 160 -13.20 -22.13 8.59
N THR A 161 -12.83 -22.53 9.80
CA THR A 161 -13.46 -23.63 10.54
C THR A 161 -14.28 -23.05 11.68
N LEU A 162 -15.59 -23.27 11.65
CA LEU A 162 -16.54 -22.81 12.65
C LEU A 162 -16.98 -24.00 13.52
N SER A 163 -16.98 -23.83 14.84
CA SER A 163 -17.44 -24.86 15.79
C SER A 163 -18.58 -24.35 16.67
N SER A 164 -19.59 -25.19 16.86
CA SER A 164 -20.76 -24.89 17.70
C SER A 164 -20.57 -25.38 19.13
N LYS A 165 -21.36 -24.84 20.06
CA LYS A 165 -21.50 -25.32 21.44
C LYS A 165 -21.93 -26.79 21.53
N ASN A 166 -22.60 -27.30 20.49
CA ASN A 166 -23.08 -28.68 20.40
C ASN A 166 -22.05 -29.61 19.73
N ASN A 167 -20.81 -29.15 19.54
CA ASN A 167 -19.70 -29.89 18.93
C ASN A 167 -19.85 -30.16 17.42
N ASP A 168 -20.77 -29.47 16.75
CA ASP A 168 -20.85 -29.44 15.29
C ASP A 168 -19.71 -28.61 14.72
N VAL A 169 -19.18 -29.05 13.58
CA VAL A 169 -18.08 -28.36 12.91
C VAL A 169 -18.36 -28.27 11.42
N VAL A 170 -18.28 -27.05 10.90
CA VAL A 170 -18.37 -26.76 9.48
C VAL A 170 -17.11 -26.02 9.02
N GLN A 171 -16.66 -26.33 7.82
CA GLN A 171 -15.53 -25.67 7.17
C GLN A 171 -16.03 -24.90 5.96
N VAL A 172 -15.68 -23.62 5.88
CA VAL A 172 -15.91 -22.76 4.72
C VAL A 172 -14.57 -22.55 4.03
N LYS A 173 -14.50 -22.91 2.75
CA LYS A 173 -13.33 -22.69 1.91
C LYS A 173 -13.65 -21.61 0.89
N ASP A 174 -12.88 -20.53 0.92
CA ASP A 174 -13.02 -19.39 0.03
C ASP A 174 -11.83 -19.32 -0.93
N PHE A 175 -12.11 -19.19 -2.23
CA PHE A 175 -11.07 -18.97 -3.23
C PHE A 175 -11.58 -18.16 -4.43
N ALA A 176 -10.66 -17.48 -5.09
CA ALA A 176 -10.86 -16.83 -6.38
C ALA A 176 -10.11 -17.66 -7.44
N PRO A 177 -10.75 -18.10 -8.54
CA PRO A 177 -10.06 -18.89 -9.55
C PRO A 177 -8.91 -18.12 -10.19
N LYS A 178 -7.73 -18.75 -10.24
CA LYS A 178 -6.54 -18.26 -10.97
C LYS A 178 -5.75 -19.45 -11.50
N PHE A 179 -5.68 -19.62 -12.81
CA PHE A 179 -4.90 -20.69 -13.46
C PHE A 179 -4.77 -20.45 -14.96
N ILE A 180 -3.89 -21.21 -15.62
CA ILE A 180 -3.81 -21.21 -17.09
C ILE A 180 -4.93 -22.09 -17.67
N HIS A 181 -5.74 -21.52 -18.57
CA HIS A 181 -6.79 -22.21 -19.31
C HIS A 181 -6.66 -21.84 -20.79
N TYR A 182 -6.51 -22.85 -21.66
CA TYR A 182 -6.28 -22.65 -23.10
C TYR A 182 -5.17 -21.60 -23.39
N ASP A 183 -4.02 -21.78 -22.73
CA ASP A 183 -2.84 -20.90 -22.82
C ASP A 183 -3.06 -19.43 -22.42
N ARG A 184 -4.16 -19.14 -21.72
CA ARG A 184 -4.47 -17.81 -21.19
C ARG A 184 -4.62 -17.86 -19.68
N MET A 185 -4.27 -16.76 -19.02
CA MET A 185 -4.57 -16.60 -17.59
C MET A 185 -6.09 -16.49 -17.42
N PHE A 186 -6.70 -17.47 -16.76
CA PHE A 186 -8.10 -17.46 -16.38
C PHE A 186 -8.23 -16.93 -14.94
N ARG A 187 -8.89 -15.79 -14.80
CA ARG A 187 -9.09 -15.06 -13.54
C ARG A 187 -10.43 -14.30 -13.53
N PRO A 188 -11.56 -15.02 -13.49
CA PRO A 188 -12.89 -14.42 -13.55
C PRO A 188 -13.21 -13.62 -12.29
N PHE A 189 -14.23 -12.76 -12.37
CA PHE A 189 -14.73 -11.96 -11.25
C PHE A 189 -15.72 -12.79 -10.41
N GLN A 190 -15.22 -13.90 -9.86
CA GLN A 190 -16.03 -14.92 -9.19
C GLN A 190 -15.36 -15.40 -7.90
N LEU A 191 -16.06 -15.20 -6.78
CA LEU A 191 -15.72 -15.79 -5.48
C LEU A 191 -16.42 -17.13 -5.32
N PHE A 192 -15.62 -18.18 -5.11
CA PHE A 192 -16.11 -19.52 -4.82
C PHE A 192 -16.07 -19.76 -3.31
N ARG A 193 -17.18 -20.24 -2.77
CA ARG A 193 -17.34 -20.61 -1.37
C ARG A 193 -17.86 -22.03 -1.28
N VAL A 194 -17.09 -22.91 -0.65
CA VAL A 194 -17.43 -24.33 -0.46
C VAL A 194 -17.59 -24.60 1.03
N ILE A 195 -18.81 -24.96 1.43
CA ILE A 195 -19.18 -25.20 2.82
C ILE A 195 -19.31 -26.72 3.01
N THR A 196 -18.47 -27.28 3.87
CA THR A 196 -18.38 -28.72 4.09
C THR A 196 -18.57 -29.05 5.57
N ARG A 197 -19.46 -30.01 5.84
CA ARG A 197 -19.60 -30.59 7.18
C ARG A 197 -18.35 -31.40 7.54
N ILE A 198 -17.78 -31.13 8.71
CA ILE A 198 -16.64 -31.89 9.25
C ILE A 198 -17.10 -32.84 10.35
N ARG A 199 -18.01 -32.39 11.22
CA ARG A 199 -18.50 -33.17 12.36
C ARG A 199 -19.91 -32.74 12.76
N GLY A 200 -20.69 -33.69 13.28
CA GLY A 200 -22.04 -33.44 13.78
C GLY A 200 -23.04 -33.14 12.66
N ASP A 201 -24.08 -32.40 13.01
CA ASP A 201 -25.15 -31.97 12.11
C ASP A 201 -25.26 -30.44 12.14
N PRO A 202 -24.27 -29.73 11.57
CA PRO A 202 -24.20 -28.27 11.65
C PRO A 202 -25.36 -27.65 10.89
N MET A 203 -26.12 -26.82 11.59
CA MET A 203 -27.15 -25.97 11.02
C MET A 203 -26.56 -24.59 10.71
N ILE A 204 -26.64 -24.17 9.45
CA ILE A 204 -26.09 -22.90 8.98
C ILE A 204 -27.18 -21.99 8.43
N THR A 205 -26.94 -20.70 8.48
CA THR A 205 -27.63 -19.68 7.69
C THR A 205 -26.63 -19.03 6.74
N VAL A 206 -27.03 -18.85 5.48
CA VAL A 206 -26.25 -18.12 4.49
C VAL A 206 -26.96 -16.79 4.23
N ARG A 207 -26.26 -15.68 4.41
CA ARG A 207 -26.78 -14.34 4.17
C ARG A 207 -25.93 -13.64 3.13
N VAL A 208 -26.57 -13.07 2.11
CA VAL A 208 -25.90 -12.38 1.00
C VAL A 208 -26.61 -11.08 0.72
N ARG A 209 -25.98 -9.97 1.08
CA ARG A 209 -26.56 -8.63 0.99
C ARG A 209 -25.61 -7.70 0.25
N PRO A 210 -25.50 -7.83 -1.08
CA PRO A 210 -24.65 -6.95 -1.87
C PRO A 210 -25.28 -5.56 -1.96
N THR A 211 -24.43 -4.56 -2.14
CA THR A 211 -24.82 -3.15 -2.29
C THR A 211 -24.41 -2.61 -3.65
N PHE A 212 -24.96 -1.46 -4.03
CA PHE A 212 -24.62 -0.78 -5.27
C PHE A 212 -24.30 0.69 -5.02
N ASN A 213 -23.36 1.21 -5.82
CA ASN A 213 -22.91 2.59 -5.82
C ASN A 213 -22.57 3.08 -4.41
N TYR A 214 -21.68 2.36 -3.72
CA TYR A 214 -21.27 2.62 -2.36
C TYR A 214 -22.43 2.70 -1.36
N ASN A 215 -23.39 1.78 -1.50
CA ASN A 215 -24.60 1.69 -0.65
C ASN A 215 -25.57 2.89 -0.82
N SER A 216 -25.39 3.74 -1.84
CA SER A 216 -26.31 4.85 -2.13
C SER A 216 -27.57 4.44 -2.88
N THR A 217 -27.54 3.29 -3.55
CA THR A 217 -28.63 2.87 -4.42
C THR A 217 -29.10 1.47 -4.08
N ASP A 218 -30.42 1.33 -3.96
CA ASP A 218 -31.06 0.04 -3.79
C ASP A 218 -31.06 -0.73 -5.12
N GLY A 219 -30.76 -2.02 -5.04
CA GLY A 219 -31.01 -2.97 -6.12
C GLY A 219 -32.34 -3.70 -5.92
N TYR A 220 -32.69 -4.53 -6.90
CA TYR A 220 -33.75 -5.52 -6.74
C TYR A 220 -33.23 -6.92 -7.02
N GLN A 221 -33.94 -7.93 -6.52
CA GLN A 221 -33.56 -9.32 -6.68
C GLN A 221 -34.47 -10.04 -7.66
N THR A 222 -33.87 -10.86 -8.53
CA THR A 222 -34.61 -11.88 -9.27
C THR A 222 -34.01 -13.25 -8.96
N ARG A 223 -34.75 -14.32 -9.17
CA ARG A 223 -34.27 -15.68 -8.89
C ARG A 223 -34.60 -16.64 -10.01
N GLY A 224 -33.67 -17.56 -10.25
CA GLY A 224 -33.90 -18.78 -11.00
C GLY A 224 -33.99 -19.99 -10.06
N SER A 225 -33.96 -21.19 -10.63
CA SER A 225 -34.01 -22.44 -9.85
C SER A 225 -32.78 -22.63 -8.96
N HIS A 226 -31.61 -22.15 -9.39
CA HIS A 226 -30.31 -22.38 -8.73
C HIS A 226 -29.49 -21.09 -8.57
N HIS A 227 -30.10 -19.92 -8.77
CA HIS A 227 -29.38 -18.66 -8.66
C HIS A 227 -30.27 -17.51 -8.19
N ILE A 228 -29.63 -16.50 -7.61
CA ILE A 228 -30.18 -15.17 -7.32
C ILE A 228 -29.39 -14.17 -8.17
N ARG A 229 -30.09 -13.24 -8.80
CA ARG A 229 -29.49 -12.07 -9.46
C ARG A 229 -29.80 -10.86 -8.60
N PHE A 230 -28.77 -10.09 -8.29
CA PHE A 230 -28.85 -8.79 -7.64
C PHE A 230 -28.67 -7.75 -8.73
N CYS A 231 -29.75 -7.09 -9.11
CA CYS A 231 -29.81 -6.15 -10.21
C CYS A 231 -29.69 -4.73 -9.66
N GLY A 232 -28.55 -4.08 -9.92
CA GLY A 232 -28.36 -2.66 -9.68
C GLY A 232 -28.68 -1.82 -10.91
N PRO A 233 -28.42 -0.50 -10.84
CA PRO A 233 -28.66 0.41 -11.96
C PRO A 233 -27.76 0.15 -13.18
N THR A 234 -26.49 -0.15 -12.94
CA THR A 234 -25.46 -0.34 -13.97
C THR A 234 -25.03 -1.80 -14.10
N ASP A 235 -25.00 -2.51 -12.98
CA ASP A 235 -24.39 -3.84 -12.90
C ASP A 235 -25.37 -4.87 -12.34
N THR A 236 -25.20 -6.12 -12.78
CA THR A 236 -25.95 -7.25 -12.24
C THR A 236 -24.98 -8.33 -11.77
N TRP A 237 -25.16 -8.76 -10.54
CA TRP A 237 -24.34 -9.80 -9.91
C TRP A 237 -25.18 -11.04 -9.67
N ARG A 238 -24.55 -12.21 -9.79
CA ARG A 238 -25.22 -13.50 -9.63
C ARG A 238 -24.58 -14.27 -8.50
N MET A 239 -25.43 -14.82 -7.64
CA MET A 239 -25.09 -15.92 -6.75
C MET A 239 -25.70 -17.21 -7.30
N THR A 240 -24.89 -18.22 -7.60
CA THR A 240 -25.34 -19.56 -7.99
C THR A 240 -25.05 -20.55 -6.85
N SER A 241 -26.00 -21.41 -6.50
CA SER A 241 -25.81 -22.43 -5.46
C SER A 241 -26.53 -23.75 -5.76
N ASN A 242 -26.00 -24.84 -5.19
CA ASN A 242 -26.71 -26.12 -5.09
C ASN A 242 -27.59 -26.22 -3.82
N ALA A 243 -27.54 -25.25 -2.90
CA ALA A 243 -28.48 -25.15 -1.80
C ALA A 243 -29.82 -24.53 -2.27
N SER A 244 -30.86 -24.73 -1.45
CA SER A 244 -32.18 -24.15 -1.70
C SER A 244 -32.10 -22.61 -1.77
N ILE A 245 -32.38 -22.06 -2.95
CA ILE A 245 -32.40 -20.61 -3.17
C ILE A 245 -33.43 -19.93 -2.29
N ARG A 246 -34.58 -20.57 -2.01
CA ARG A 246 -35.58 -20.02 -1.10
C ARG A 246 -35.03 -19.89 0.32
N THR A 247 -34.28 -20.88 0.77
CA THR A 247 -33.69 -20.89 2.11
C THR A 247 -32.65 -19.78 2.27
N ILE A 248 -31.86 -19.49 1.23
CA ILE A 248 -30.89 -18.38 1.25
C ILE A 248 -31.60 -17.02 1.23
N ILE A 249 -32.61 -16.82 0.37
CA ILE A 249 -33.36 -15.55 0.29
C ILE A 249 -34.06 -15.23 1.63
N GLU A 250 -34.67 -16.23 2.25
CA GLU A 250 -35.39 -16.06 3.52
C GLU A 250 -34.47 -16.16 4.74
N GLU A 251 -33.16 -16.33 4.54
CA GLU A 251 -32.14 -16.52 5.57
C GLU A 251 -32.52 -17.61 6.60
N VAL A 252 -33.19 -18.66 6.13
CA VAL A 252 -33.68 -19.77 6.99
C VAL A 252 -32.52 -20.72 7.30
N PRO A 253 -32.29 -21.09 8.57
CA PRO A 253 -31.28 -22.07 8.92
C PRO A 253 -31.56 -23.47 8.33
N PHE A 254 -30.53 -24.16 7.87
CA PHE A 254 -30.64 -25.52 7.32
C PHE A 254 -29.42 -26.39 7.64
N LEU A 255 -29.61 -27.71 7.65
CA LEU A 255 -28.55 -28.68 7.90
C LEU A 255 -27.64 -28.85 6.68
N VAL A 256 -26.32 -28.84 6.92
CA VAL A 256 -25.32 -29.19 5.89
C VAL A 256 -25.12 -30.70 5.90
N HIS A 257 -25.77 -31.42 4.99
CA HIS A 257 -25.56 -32.85 4.80
C HIS A 257 -24.44 -33.12 3.79
N ASP A 258 -24.63 -32.65 2.56
CA ASP A 258 -23.64 -32.66 1.49
C ASP A 258 -22.93 -31.30 1.40
N PRO A 259 -21.75 -31.22 0.74
CA PRO A 259 -21.09 -29.95 0.51
C PRO A 259 -21.98 -28.96 -0.25
N VAL A 260 -22.08 -27.75 0.30
CA VAL A 260 -22.78 -26.62 -0.34
C VAL A 260 -21.76 -25.79 -1.11
N TYR A 261 -22.01 -25.61 -2.39
CA TYR A 261 -21.22 -24.78 -3.29
C TYR A 261 -22.00 -23.50 -3.56
N ILE A 262 -21.33 -22.37 -3.39
CA ILE A 262 -21.86 -21.05 -3.72
C ILE A 262 -20.81 -20.33 -4.54
N VAL A 263 -21.23 -19.75 -5.66
CA VAL A 263 -20.39 -18.87 -6.47
C VAL A 263 -21.08 -17.53 -6.58
N PHE A 264 -20.36 -16.48 -6.21
CA PHE A 264 -20.81 -15.10 -6.34
C PHE A 264 -19.92 -14.37 -7.34
N GLY A 265 -20.49 -13.76 -8.37
CA GLY A 265 -19.72 -13.07 -9.40
C GLY A 265 -20.59 -12.47 -10.50
N GLN A 266 -19.99 -12.20 -11.66
CA GLN A 266 -20.72 -11.71 -12.84
C GLN A 266 -21.93 -12.60 -13.18
N ASP A 267 -22.93 -12.04 -13.87
CA ASP A 267 -24.20 -12.69 -14.23
C ASP A 267 -24.08 -13.75 -15.34
N GLU A 268 -23.12 -14.66 -15.18
CA GLU A 268 -22.80 -15.76 -16.09
C GLU A 268 -23.38 -17.08 -15.60
N SER A 269 -23.80 -17.94 -16.53
CA SER A 269 -24.29 -19.29 -16.20
C SER A 269 -23.18 -20.31 -16.37
N PHE A 270 -23.27 -21.41 -15.61
CA PHE A 270 -22.37 -22.55 -15.77
C PHE A 270 -22.97 -23.56 -16.74
N ALA A 271 -22.17 -24.02 -17.70
CA ALA A 271 -22.57 -25.09 -18.62
C ALA A 271 -22.60 -26.47 -17.93
N ASN A 272 -21.71 -26.68 -16.96
CA ASN A 272 -21.60 -27.93 -16.18
C ASN A 272 -22.20 -27.76 -14.79
N SER A 273 -22.36 -28.88 -14.06
CA SER A 273 -22.81 -28.85 -12.68
C SER A 273 -21.89 -27.99 -11.79
N LEU A 274 -22.49 -27.24 -10.86
CA LEU A 274 -21.73 -26.36 -9.97
C LEU A 274 -20.68 -27.11 -9.15
N THR A 275 -21.01 -28.34 -8.72
CA THR A 275 -20.09 -29.23 -8.00
C THR A 275 -18.85 -29.57 -8.85
N GLN A 276 -19.04 -29.90 -10.12
CA GLN A 276 -17.92 -30.25 -11.01
C GLN A 276 -17.04 -29.03 -11.26
N VAL A 277 -17.64 -27.89 -11.61
CA VAL A 277 -16.90 -26.63 -11.88
C VAL A 277 -16.12 -26.20 -10.64
N SER A 278 -16.76 -26.22 -9.46
CA SER A 278 -16.11 -25.80 -8.21
C SER A 278 -14.90 -26.67 -7.88
N LYS A 279 -15.03 -27.99 -7.99
CA LYS A 279 -13.90 -28.92 -7.77
C LYS A 279 -12.77 -28.70 -8.77
N GLU A 280 -13.11 -28.62 -10.06
CA GLU A 280 -12.14 -28.41 -11.13
C GLU A 280 -11.38 -27.09 -10.95
N PHE A 281 -12.09 -26.01 -10.64
CA PHE A 281 -11.48 -24.69 -10.46
C PHE A 281 -10.67 -24.62 -9.17
N GLU A 282 -11.12 -25.27 -8.09
CA GLU A 282 -10.34 -25.40 -6.86
C GLU A 282 -9.02 -26.13 -7.13
N ASP A 283 -9.06 -27.30 -7.77
CA ASP A 283 -7.87 -28.12 -8.06
C ASP A 283 -6.86 -27.37 -8.95
N LYS A 284 -7.35 -26.69 -10.00
CA LYS A 284 -6.49 -25.88 -10.87
C LYS A 284 -5.89 -24.68 -10.14
N THR A 285 -6.67 -24.01 -9.30
CA THR A 285 -6.20 -22.86 -8.50
C THR A 285 -5.16 -23.28 -7.46
N LEU A 286 -5.39 -24.41 -6.79
CA LEU A 286 -4.44 -25.01 -5.86
C LEU A 286 -3.13 -25.37 -6.57
N LYS A 287 -3.22 -26.00 -7.75
CA LYS A 287 -2.03 -26.32 -8.56
C LYS A 287 -1.29 -25.06 -9.00
N TYR A 288 -2.01 -24.04 -9.46
CA TYR A 288 -1.43 -22.76 -9.87
C TYR A 288 -0.62 -22.15 -8.73
N TRP A 289 -1.21 -21.99 -7.55
CA TRP A 289 -0.52 -21.33 -6.45
C TRP A 289 0.67 -22.12 -5.91
N LYS A 290 0.56 -23.45 -5.84
CA LYS A 290 1.70 -24.29 -5.45
C LYS A 290 2.85 -24.16 -6.44
N GLN A 291 2.56 -24.19 -7.74
CA GLN A 291 3.57 -23.98 -8.78
C GLN A 291 4.17 -22.58 -8.72
N TRP A 292 3.33 -21.56 -8.48
CA TRP A 292 3.78 -20.18 -8.32
C TRP A 292 4.74 -20.03 -7.14
N CYS A 293 4.41 -20.63 -5.98
CA CYS A 293 5.28 -20.59 -4.80
C CYS A 293 6.60 -21.35 -5.01
N MET A 294 6.61 -22.43 -5.80
CA MET A 294 7.84 -23.16 -6.14
C MET A 294 8.84 -22.30 -6.93
N ASN A 295 8.39 -21.24 -7.59
CA ASN A 295 9.25 -20.31 -8.31
C ASN A 295 9.83 -19.20 -7.42
N LEU A 296 9.44 -19.15 -6.14
CA LEU A 296 9.98 -18.17 -5.20
C LEU A 296 11.41 -18.52 -4.80
N VAL A 297 12.25 -17.50 -4.72
CA VAL A 297 13.57 -17.59 -4.08
C VAL A 297 13.42 -17.11 -2.64
N LEU A 298 13.47 -18.05 -1.70
CA LEU A 298 13.32 -17.76 -0.27
C LEU A 298 14.61 -18.06 0.50
N PRO A 299 14.98 -17.25 1.50
CA PRO A 299 16.02 -17.60 2.45
C PRO A 299 15.61 -18.83 3.28
N VAL A 300 16.54 -19.40 4.05
CA VAL A 300 16.25 -20.58 4.89
C VAL A 300 15.33 -20.23 6.06
N ASP A 301 15.45 -19.02 6.60
CA ASP A 301 14.68 -18.56 7.74
C ASP A 301 13.32 -17.96 7.34
N TYR A 302 12.30 -18.15 8.19
CA TYR A 302 10.97 -17.53 8.08
C TYR A 302 10.21 -17.79 6.76
N GLN A 303 10.47 -18.92 6.09
CA GLN A 303 9.90 -19.22 4.77
C GLN A 303 8.37 -19.19 4.71
N ASP A 304 7.71 -19.63 5.77
CA ASP A 304 6.25 -19.65 5.88
C ASP A 304 5.65 -18.24 5.82
N ILE A 305 6.23 -17.31 6.59
CA ILE A 305 5.82 -15.91 6.61
C ILE A 305 6.18 -15.23 5.29
N LEU A 306 7.39 -15.45 4.77
CA LEU A 306 7.84 -14.83 3.52
C LEU A 306 7.03 -15.30 2.31
N ALA A 307 6.73 -16.59 2.20
CA ALA A 307 5.87 -17.13 1.14
C ALA A 307 4.45 -16.54 1.25
N ARG A 308 3.90 -16.43 2.47
CA ARG A 308 2.59 -15.82 2.69
C ARG A 308 2.57 -14.36 2.26
N SER A 309 3.57 -13.57 2.66
CA SER A 309 3.71 -12.16 2.30
C SER A 309 3.86 -11.98 0.79
N ALA A 310 4.63 -12.83 0.12
CA ALA A 310 4.79 -12.80 -1.33
C ALA A 310 3.46 -13.02 -2.07
N ILE A 311 2.65 -13.99 -1.62
CA ILE A 311 1.32 -14.20 -2.21
C ILE A 311 0.43 -12.98 -1.94
N THR A 312 0.43 -12.41 -0.74
CA THR A 312 -0.36 -11.20 -0.44
C THR A 312 0.03 -10.05 -1.37
N LEU A 313 1.32 -9.81 -1.58
CA LEU A 313 1.80 -8.81 -2.52
C LEU A 313 1.33 -9.10 -3.96
N SER A 314 1.34 -10.37 -4.38
CA SER A 314 0.77 -10.77 -5.68
C SER A 314 -0.74 -10.56 -5.78
N LEU A 315 -1.48 -10.54 -4.67
CA LEU A 315 -2.92 -10.27 -4.66
C LEU A 315 -3.24 -8.77 -4.74
N LEU A 316 -2.27 -7.90 -4.43
CA LEU A 316 -2.38 -6.44 -4.54
C LEU A 316 -1.97 -5.92 -5.93
N GLN A 317 -1.30 -6.74 -6.75
CA GLN A 317 -1.00 -6.36 -8.13
C GLN A 317 -2.18 -6.62 -9.04
N SER A 318 -2.56 -5.62 -9.81
CA SER A 318 -3.46 -5.80 -10.94
C SER A 318 -2.76 -6.58 -12.05
N ASP A 319 -3.30 -7.75 -12.36
CA ASP A 319 -2.87 -8.58 -13.48
C ASP A 319 -3.23 -7.94 -14.85
N GLU A 320 -4.03 -6.87 -14.88
CA GLU A 320 -4.43 -6.14 -16.10
C GLU A 320 -3.47 -5.02 -16.47
N CYS A 321 -3.20 -4.13 -15.52
CA CYS A 321 -2.40 -2.94 -15.76
C CYS A 321 -0.97 -3.03 -15.21
N GLY A 322 -0.71 -3.96 -14.27
CA GLY A 322 0.59 -4.08 -13.60
C GLY A 322 0.81 -3.15 -12.41
N GLY A 323 -0.11 -2.21 -12.17
CA GLY A 323 -0.15 -1.38 -10.98
C GLY A 323 -0.33 -2.22 -9.71
N ILE A 324 0.28 -1.77 -8.61
CA ILE A 324 0.21 -2.41 -7.31
C ILE A 324 -0.46 -1.41 -6.36
N VAL A 325 -1.60 -1.79 -5.78
CA VAL A 325 -2.31 -0.94 -4.84
C VAL A 325 -1.64 -0.95 -3.47
N SER A 326 -1.71 0.15 -2.73
CA SER A 326 -1.14 0.23 -1.37
C SER A 326 -1.93 -0.66 -0.40
N SER A 327 -3.26 -0.69 -0.53
CA SER A 327 -4.15 -1.58 0.20
C SER A 327 -5.42 -1.87 -0.62
N LEU A 328 -6.22 -2.85 -0.17
CA LEU A 328 -7.53 -3.15 -0.76
C LEU A 328 -8.66 -2.26 -0.23
N THR A 329 -8.40 -1.38 0.74
CA THR A 329 -9.40 -0.60 1.47
C THR A 329 -9.25 0.90 1.26
N THR A 330 -10.23 1.67 1.73
CA THR A 330 -10.15 3.12 1.92
C THR A 330 -10.70 3.47 3.30
N GLY A 331 -10.47 4.68 3.82
CA GLY A 331 -11.16 5.18 5.02
C GLY A 331 -10.88 4.41 6.31
N ILE A 332 -9.79 3.64 6.39
CA ILE A 332 -9.42 2.90 7.60
C ILE A 332 -8.37 3.73 8.36
N PRO A 333 -8.62 4.17 9.61
CA PRO A 333 -7.63 4.88 10.41
C PRO A 333 -6.35 4.05 10.63
N LEU A 334 -5.18 4.69 10.51
CA LEU A 334 -3.88 4.04 10.78
C LEU A 334 -3.63 3.78 12.28
N GLY A 335 -4.33 4.50 13.14
CA GLY A 335 -4.26 4.37 14.59
C GLY A 335 -5.56 4.84 15.25
N PRO A 336 -5.77 4.56 16.55
CA PRO A 336 -7.03 4.86 17.25
C PRO A 336 -7.45 6.35 17.23
N SER A 337 -6.48 7.26 17.08
CA SER A 337 -6.69 8.70 17.06
C SER A 337 -6.33 9.34 15.71
N SER A 338 -6.02 8.54 14.70
CA SER A 338 -5.67 9.05 13.38
C SER A 338 -6.94 9.31 12.56
N PRO A 339 -6.95 10.31 11.66
CA PRO A 339 -8.03 10.44 10.69
C PRO A 339 -8.09 9.19 9.79
N PRO A 340 -9.25 8.93 9.16
CA PRO A 340 -9.36 7.89 8.14
C PRO A 340 -8.34 8.09 7.02
N THR A 341 -7.79 7.00 6.50
CA THR A 341 -6.97 7.08 5.29
C THR A 341 -7.81 7.55 4.11
N ARG A 342 -7.13 8.09 3.09
CA ARG A 342 -7.73 8.27 1.77
C ARG A 342 -7.87 6.92 1.05
N ASP A 343 -8.15 6.97 -0.25
CA ASP A 343 -8.29 5.78 -1.07
C ASP A 343 -6.94 5.09 -1.33
N GLU A 344 -6.64 4.07 -0.52
CA GLU A 344 -5.41 3.26 -0.62
C GLU A 344 -5.45 2.25 -1.78
N ARG A 345 -6.58 2.18 -2.50
CA ARG A 345 -6.78 1.29 -3.66
C ARG A 345 -6.16 1.86 -4.94
N ALA A 346 -5.50 3.02 -4.83
CA ALA A 346 -4.68 3.63 -5.87
C ALA A 346 -3.22 3.12 -5.83
N CYS A 347 -2.46 3.42 -6.89
CA CYS A 347 -1.05 3.09 -7.01
C CYS A 347 -0.17 4.25 -6.51
N ARG A 348 0.49 4.08 -5.36
CA ARG A 348 1.53 5.00 -4.90
C ARG A 348 2.88 4.59 -5.45
N ILE A 349 3.51 5.43 -6.26
CA ILE A 349 4.76 5.06 -6.93
C ILE A 349 5.88 4.77 -5.93
N LEU A 350 5.94 5.48 -4.80
CA LEU A 350 6.93 5.22 -3.77
C LEU A 350 6.84 3.78 -3.25
N ASP A 351 5.67 3.37 -2.73
CA ASP A 351 5.45 2.05 -2.12
C ASP A 351 5.90 0.92 -3.06
N ILE A 352 5.61 1.09 -4.34
CA ILE A 352 5.88 0.08 -5.35
C ILE A 352 7.35 0.07 -5.76
N CYS A 353 7.99 1.24 -5.90
CA CYS A 353 9.42 1.36 -6.11
C CYS A 353 10.22 0.76 -4.94
N MET A 354 9.76 0.94 -3.71
CA MET A 354 10.35 0.30 -2.52
C MET A 354 10.17 -1.21 -2.52
N SER A 355 9.10 -1.73 -3.15
CA SER A 355 8.83 -3.16 -3.26
C SER A 355 9.69 -3.86 -4.34
N LEU A 356 10.17 -3.14 -5.37
CA LEU A 356 10.91 -3.70 -6.50
C LEU A 356 12.09 -4.61 -6.11
N PRO A 357 12.97 -4.24 -5.16
CA PRO A 357 14.12 -5.06 -4.79
C PRO A 357 13.71 -6.36 -4.11
N VAL A 358 12.66 -6.31 -3.27
CA VAL A 358 12.07 -7.49 -2.64
C VAL A 358 11.50 -8.41 -3.70
N LEU A 359 10.72 -7.88 -4.66
CA LEU A 359 10.18 -8.66 -5.77
C LEU A 359 11.27 -9.37 -6.57
N ARG A 360 12.37 -8.68 -6.87
CA ARG A 360 13.51 -9.29 -7.57
C ARG A 360 14.19 -10.37 -6.72
N GLN A 361 14.45 -10.10 -5.45
CA GLN A 361 15.09 -11.04 -4.53
C GLN A 361 14.27 -12.33 -4.40
N PHE A 362 12.94 -12.21 -4.46
CA PHE A 362 12.02 -13.34 -4.38
C PHE A 362 11.83 -14.06 -5.73
N GLY A 363 12.47 -13.59 -6.81
CA GLY A 363 12.32 -14.17 -8.14
C GLY A 363 11.00 -13.82 -8.85
N LEU A 364 10.25 -12.83 -8.36
CA LEU A 364 8.94 -12.41 -8.87
C LEU A 364 9.04 -11.56 -10.16
N PHE A 365 9.70 -12.11 -11.16
CA PHE A 365 10.05 -11.43 -12.40
C PHE A 365 8.83 -10.92 -13.19
N THR A 366 7.80 -11.75 -13.35
CA THR A 366 6.57 -11.35 -14.06
C THR A 366 5.91 -10.14 -13.40
N MET A 367 5.98 -10.08 -12.07
CA MET A 367 5.42 -9.00 -11.27
C MET A 367 6.20 -7.70 -11.50
N VAL A 368 7.53 -7.77 -11.46
CA VAL A 368 8.45 -6.65 -11.78
C VAL A 368 8.22 -6.15 -13.19
N ARG A 369 8.15 -7.06 -14.18
CA ARG A 369 7.93 -6.69 -15.59
C ARG A 369 6.67 -5.88 -15.78
N ARG A 370 5.53 -6.36 -15.26
CA ARG A 370 4.24 -5.67 -15.36
C ARG A 370 4.27 -4.29 -14.70
N PHE A 371 4.90 -4.18 -13.53
CA PHE A 371 5.06 -2.89 -12.88
C PHE A 371 5.91 -1.91 -13.70
N LEU A 372 7.02 -2.37 -14.28
CA LEU A 372 7.85 -1.50 -15.13
C LEU A 372 7.12 -1.08 -16.40
N GLU A 373 6.28 -1.96 -16.97
CA GLU A 373 5.38 -1.61 -18.08
C GLU A 373 4.37 -0.52 -17.67
N TYR A 374 3.79 -0.64 -16.46
CA TYR A 374 2.92 0.39 -15.88
C TYR A 374 3.64 1.74 -15.72
N VAL A 375 4.80 1.78 -15.04
CA VAL A 375 5.58 3.02 -14.85
C VAL A 375 6.02 3.62 -16.17
N LYS A 376 6.42 2.78 -17.13
CA LYS A 376 6.78 3.23 -18.48
C LYS A 376 5.59 3.93 -19.14
N ASN A 377 4.38 3.39 -19.03
CA ASN A 377 3.19 4.05 -19.58
C ASN A 377 2.97 5.43 -18.94
N LEU A 378 3.12 5.54 -17.62
CA LEU A 378 3.04 6.82 -16.90
C LEU A 378 4.06 7.84 -17.39
N CYS A 379 5.31 7.42 -17.66
CA CYS A 379 6.34 8.31 -18.21
C CYS A 379 5.91 8.98 -19.51
N PHE A 380 5.18 8.25 -20.35
CA PHE A 380 4.78 8.71 -21.67
C PHE A 380 3.45 9.47 -21.62
N SER A 381 2.51 9.08 -20.75
CA SER A 381 1.20 9.75 -20.63
C SER A 381 1.27 11.06 -19.86
N SER A 382 1.94 11.11 -18.71
CA SER A 382 1.88 12.26 -17.78
C SER A 382 2.77 13.45 -18.16
N GLY A 383 3.53 13.38 -19.26
CA GLY A 383 4.41 14.50 -19.60
C GLY A 383 5.56 14.63 -18.58
N MET A 384 5.81 15.88 -18.17
CA MET A 384 6.65 16.20 -16.99
C MET A 384 5.82 16.41 -15.72
N ASN A 385 4.49 16.37 -15.83
CA ASN A 385 3.57 16.59 -14.71
C ASN A 385 3.30 15.26 -14.00
N VAL A 386 4.32 14.74 -13.33
CA VAL A 386 4.26 13.47 -12.59
C VAL A 386 3.64 13.70 -11.21
N ARG A 387 2.86 12.73 -10.71
CA ARG A 387 2.21 12.80 -9.39
C ARG A 387 2.63 11.63 -8.50
N PRO A 388 2.54 11.74 -7.17
CA PRO A 388 2.87 10.63 -6.28
C PRO A 388 1.95 9.41 -6.39
N VAL A 389 0.68 9.67 -6.73
CA VAL A 389 -0.39 8.67 -6.76
C VAL A 389 -1.05 8.67 -8.13
N TYR A 390 -1.41 7.47 -8.60
CA TYR A 390 -2.10 7.24 -9.86
C TYR A 390 -3.22 6.22 -9.69
N SER A 391 -4.25 6.29 -10.51
CA SER A 391 -5.26 5.23 -10.62
C SER A 391 -4.65 3.95 -11.21
N LEU A 392 -5.37 2.83 -11.13
CA LEU A 392 -4.92 1.57 -11.74
C LEU A 392 -4.67 1.69 -13.24
N ILE A 393 -5.42 2.53 -13.96
CA ILE A 393 -5.21 2.74 -15.41
C ILE A 393 -4.21 3.85 -15.73
N GLY A 394 -3.68 4.52 -14.70
CA GLY A 394 -2.63 5.52 -14.81
C GLY A 394 -3.13 6.97 -14.92
N ASP A 395 -4.40 7.21 -14.59
CA ASP A 395 -4.91 8.58 -14.47
C ASP A 395 -4.31 9.22 -13.22
N SER A 396 -3.79 10.43 -13.40
CA SER A 396 -3.20 11.20 -12.30
C SER A 396 -4.20 12.13 -11.63
N ASP A 397 -5.38 12.34 -12.22
CA ASP A 397 -6.36 13.35 -11.79
C ASP A 397 -7.73 12.69 -11.64
N VAL A 398 -7.91 12.01 -10.50
CA VAL A 398 -9.19 11.43 -10.11
C VAL A 398 -9.70 12.25 -8.93
N PRO A 399 -10.74 13.05 -9.10
CA PRO A 399 -11.30 13.86 -8.02
C PRO A 399 -11.66 13.01 -6.81
N GLY A 400 -11.52 13.60 -5.63
CA GLY A 400 -12.00 13.01 -4.38
C GLY A 400 -13.51 13.09 -4.33
N GLU A 401 -14.16 11.96 -4.09
CA GLU A 401 -15.59 11.91 -3.85
C GLU A 401 -15.87 11.44 -2.43
N ARG A 402 -16.67 12.23 -1.71
CA ARG A 402 -17.14 11.88 -0.38
C ARG A 402 -18.31 10.91 -0.49
N VAL A 403 -18.16 9.75 0.12
CA VAL A 403 -19.16 8.69 0.14
C VAL A 403 -20.01 8.82 1.41
N ILE A 404 -21.10 9.58 1.32
CA ILE A 404 -21.95 9.91 2.48
C ILE A 404 -22.85 8.76 2.96
N TYR A 405 -22.99 7.69 2.18
CA TYR A 405 -23.84 6.53 2.48
C TYR A 405 -23.10 5.41 3.23
N LEU A 406 -21.81 5.61 3.50
CA LEU A 406 -20.99 4.74 4.34
C LEU A 406 -20.65 5.49 5.62
N ALA A 407 -20.92 4.86 6.77
CA ALA A 407 -20.71 5.46 8.07
C ALA A 407 -19.23 5.64 8.45
N GLY A 408 -18.30 5.04 7.71
CA GLY A 408 -16.90 4.94 8.07
C GLY A 408 -16.59 3.70 8.90
N TYR A 409 -15.30 3.39 9.03
CA TYR A 409 -14.85 2.27 9.85
C TYR A 409 -15.21 2.52 11.31
N GLN A 410 -16.00 1.63 11.90
CA GLN A 410 -16.53 1.79 13.27
C GLN A 410 -17.35 3.10 13.48
N GLY A 411 -17.90 3.65 12.40
CA GLY A 411 -18.61 4.93 12.44
C GLY A 411 -17.68 6.15 12.58
N VAL A 412 -16.37 5.97 12.38
CA VAL A 412 -15.37 7.04 12.53
C VAL A 412 -14.99 7.60 11.16
N GLY A 413 -15.17 8.93 11.06
CA GLY A 413 -14.65 9.76 9.99
C GLY A 413 -15.28 9.53 8.62
N GLU A 414 -14.95 10.39 7.69
CA GLU A 414 -15.55 10.39 6.37
C GLU A 414 -14.88 9.38 5.45
N VAL A 415 -15.68 8.71 4.63
CA VAL A 415 -15.16 7.85 3.57
C VAL A 415 -14.96 8.68 2.31
N VAL A 416 -13.72 8.73 1.84
CA VAL A 416 -13.35 9.40 0.59
C VAL A 416 -12.81 8.36 -0.39
N VAL A 417 -13.28 8.41 -1.63
CA VAL A 417 -12.81 7.56 -2.72
C VAL A 417 -12.16 8.42 -3.80
N GLY A 418 -11.25 7.83 -4.57
CA GLY A 418 -10.44 8.60 -5.52
C GLY A 418 -9.53 9.59 -4.78
N GLY A 419 -9.58 10.86 -5.15
CA GLY A 419 -8.70 11.89 -4.59
C GLY A 419 -7.25 11.71 -5.04
N VAL A 420 -7.06 11.08 -6.21
CA VAL A 420 -5.75 10.89 -6.84
C VAL A 420 -5.28 12.26 -7.32
N GLY A 421 -4.33 12.84 -6.58
CA GLY A 421 -3.71 14.13 -6.87
C GLY A 421 -4.32 15.35 -6.15
N GLU A 422 -5.40 15.18 -5.40
CA GLU A 422 -5.89 16.21 -4.47
C GLU A 422 -4.97 16.24 -3.24
N GLY A 423 -4.65 17.41 -2.70
CA GLY A 423 -3.69 17.59 -1.59
C GLY A 423 -2.31 18.11 -2.01
N TYR A 424 -2.06 18.29 -3.32
CA TYR A 424 -0.75 18.68 -3.81
C TYR A 424 -0.72 19.86 -4.80
N GLY A 425 -1.77 20.68 -4.86
CA GLY A 425 -1.73 21.90 -5.68
C GLY A 425 -3.07 22.52 -6.11
N SER A 426 -4.10 22.56 -5.26
CA SER A 426 -5.31 23.35 -5.53
C SER A 426 -5.23 24.79 -4.98
N ARG A 427 -4.03 25.29 -4.66
CA ARG A 427 -3.76 26.74 -4.77
C ARG A 427 -3.19 26.99 -6.14
N GLN A 428 -4.07 27.26 -7.12
CA GLN A 428 -3.67 28.02 -8.30
C GLN A 428 -3.08 29.34 -7.79
N SER A 429 -1.75 29.46 -7.79
CA SER A 429 -1.11 30.76 -7.70
C SER A 429 -1.68 31.61 -8.83
N GLY A 430 -2.46 32.62 -8.46
CA GLY A 430 -2.91 33.66 -9.38
C GLY A 430 -1.71 34.19 -10.16
N GLY A 431 -1.95 34.48 -11.44
CA GLY A 431 -0.93 34.84 -12.43
C GLY A 431 0.15 35.78 -11.89
N GLY A 432 1.33 35.22 -11.67
CA GLY A 432 2.54 35.93 -11.33
C GLY A 432 3.70 35.23 -12.00
N SER A 433 4.15 35.79 -13.13
CA SER A 433 5.29 35.32 -13.91
C SER A 433 6.59 35.49 -13.11
N SER A 434 7.03 34.44 -12.42
CA SER A 434 8.41 34.22 -12.00
C SER A 434 8.71 32.71 -11.95
N PRO A 435 9.81 32.23 -12.56
CA PRO A 435 10.12 30.81 -12.67
C PRO A 435 10.83 30.29 -11.40
N SER A 436 10.23 30.51 -10.23
CA SER A 436 10.73 29.90 -8.99
C SER A 436 10.08 28.53 -8.82
N VAL A 437 10.86 27.46 -9.02
CA VAL A 437 10.43 26.09 -8.73
C VAL A 437 10.15 25.97 -7.23
N ASN A 438 8.99 25.44 -6.87
CA ASN A 438 8.62 25.23 -5.47
C ASN A 438 9.38 24.00 -4.93
N ILE A 439 10.19 24.17 -3.88
CA ILE A 439 10.96 23.09 -3.26
C ILE A 439 10.06 22.01 -2.64
N ASN A 440 8.83 22.39 -2.27
CA ASN A 440 7.80 21.48 -1.78
C ASN A 440 6.95 20.89 -2.91
N ASP A 441 7.39 20.98 -4.18
CA ASP A 441 6.70 20.33 -5.29
C ASP A 441 6.81 18.79 -5.16
N PRO A 442 5.69 18.09 -4.94
CA PRO A 442 5.64 16.63 -4.80
C PRO A 442 6.11 15.87 -6.05
N SER A 443 6.19 16.55 -7.19
CA SER A 443 6.69 15.98 -8.44
C SER A 443 8.20 15.76 -8.40
N ILE A 444 8.94 16.48 -7.55
CA ILE A 444 10.40 16.40 -7.46
C ILE A 444 10.90 14.99 -7.11
N PRO A 445 10.48 14.36 -5.99
CA PRO A 445 10.92 13.00 -5.67
C PRO A 445 10.49 11.97 -6.73
N MET A 446 9.41 12.26 -7.46
CA MET A 446 8.89 11.37 -8.50
C MET A 446 9.84 11.25 -9.68
N TYR A 447 10.47 12.34 -10.12
CA TYR A 447 11.52 12.25 -11.14
C TYR A 447 12.62 11.26 -10.76
N GLY A 448 13.01 11.28 -9.49
CA GLY A 448 13.94 10.34 -8.88
C GLY A 448 13.47 8.89 -8.99
N LEU A 449 12.29 8.61 -8.44
CA LEU A 449 11.68 7.28 -8.39
C LEU A 449 11.49 6.66 -9.79
N PHE A 450 11.05 7.45 -10.76
CA PHE A 450 10.85 7.02 -12.13
C PHE A 450 12.16 6.58 -12.80
N CYS A 451 13.24 7.36 -12.62
CA CYS A 451 14.58 6.99 -13.08
C CYS A 451 15.08 5.71 -12.41
N ILE A 452 14.93 5.60 -11.08
CA ILE A 452 15.34 4.42 -10.32
C ILE A 452 14.60 3.16 -10.78
N ALA A 453 13.28 3.24 -10.92
CA ALA A 453 12.45 2.11 -11.33
C ALA A 453 12.82 1.62 -12.74
N LEU A 454 12.79 2.51 -13.74
CA LEU A 454 12.98 2.12 -15.14
C LEU A 454 14.43 1.81 -15.50
N ALA A 455 15.41 2.28 -14.72
CA ALA A 455 16.80 1.88 -14.87
C ALA A 455 16.96 0.34 -14.82
N HIS A 456 16.13 -0.37 -14.04
CA HIS A 456 16.16 -1.83 -13.98
C HIS A 456 15.95 -2.50 -15.34
N GLY A 457 15.11 -1.93 -16.21
CA GLY A 457 14.83 -2.47 -17.54
C GLY A 457 16.01 -2.39 -18.51
N PHE A 458 17.02 -1.56 -18.23
CA PHE A 458 18.24 -1.47 -19.05
C PHE A 458 19.28 -2.53 -18.68
N PHE A 459 19.36 -2.95 -17.42
CA PHE A 459 20.39 -3.88 -16.94
C PHE A 459 19.94 -5.35 -16.93
N ASP A 460 18.66 -5.61 -16.65
CA ASP A 460 18.17 -6.99 -16.56
C ASP A 460 18.00 -7.60 -17.95
N VAL A 461 18.83 -8.59 -18.27
CA VAL A 461 18.83 -9.28 -19.58
C VAL A 461 17.50 -9.97 -19.91
N ARG A 462 16.62 -10.17 -18.94
CA ARG A 462 15.27 -10.73 -19.13
C ARG A 462 14.24 -9.66 -19.49
N LEU A 463 14.52 -8.37 -19.22
CA LEU A 463 13.65 -7.21 -19.46
C LEU A 463 14.01 -6.43 -20.74
N LYS A 464 14.82 -7.00 -21.64
CA LYS A 464 15.39 -6.30 -22.82
C LYS A 464 14.39 -5.49 -23.66
N ASP A 465 13.13 -5.93 -23.72
CA ASP A 465 12.10 -5.28 -24.54
C ASP A 465 11.40 -4.10 -23.83
N ILE A 466 11.63 -3.91 -22.52
CA ILE A 466 10.93 -2.88 -21.74
C ILE A 466 11.55 -1.51 -22.00
N CYS A 467 12.87 -1.38 -21.97
CA CYS A 467 13.54 -0.09 -22.08
C CYS A 467 14.22 0.08 -23.44
N SER A 468 13.89 1.16 -24.12
CA SER A 468 14.51 1.56 -25.39
C SER A 468 15.29 2.86 -25.24
N PRO A 469 16.14 3.25 -26.21
CA PRO A 469 16.78 4.56 -26.21
C PRO A 469 15.81 5.73 -25.99
N LYS A 470 14.59 5.63 -26.52
CA LYS A 470 13.53 6.63 -26.32
C LYS A 470 13.07 6.73 -24.85
N VAL A 471 13.09 5.62 -24.10
CA VAL A 471 12.85 5.63 -22.65
C VAL A 471 13.97 6.38 -21.96
N PHE A 472 15.23 6.15 -22.35
CA PHE A 472 16.37 6.85 -21.77
C PHE A 472 16.28 8.37 -22.00
N ASP A 473 16.00 8.82 -23.22
CA ASP A 473 15.84 10.26 -23.52
C ASP A 473 14.73 10.90 -22.68
N ARG A 474 13.72 10.12 -22.28
CA ARG A 474 12.66 10.57 -21.37
C ARG A 474 13.15 10.65 -19.93
N LEU A 475 13.87 9.64 -19.46
CA LEU A 475 14.48 9.65 -18.14
C LEU A 475 15.50 10.79 -17.98
N GLU A 476 16.22 11.15 -19.04
CA GLU A 476 17.12 12.32 -19.01
C GLU A 476 16.37 13.61 -18.66
N LYS A 477 15.16 13.80 -19.18
CA LYS A 477 14.34 14.98 -18.83
C LYS A 477 13.97 14.99 -17.35
N PHE A 478 13.64 13.83 -16.78
CA PHE A 478 13.41 13.69 -15.34
C PHE A 478 14.69 13.92 -14.55
N GLY A 479 15.83 13.39 -15.01
CA GLY A 479 17.15 13.66 -14.43
C GLY A 479 17.48 15.15 -14.40
N THR A 480 17.21 15.89 -15.47
CA THR A 480 17.49 17.33 -15.52
C THR A 480 16.64 18.07 -14.48
N LYS A 481 15.36 17.71 -14.34
CA LYS A 481 14.50 18.26 -13.28
C LYS A 481 14.96 17.89 -11.88
N ALA A 482 15.44 16.66 -11.69
CA ALA A 482 16.02 16.24 -10.43
C ALA A 482 17.29 17.04 -10.07
N VAL A 483 18.17 17.32 -11.04
CA VAL A 483 19.37 18.16 -10.86
C VAL A 483 19.00 19.61 -10.56
N GLU A 484 18.06 20.19 -11.32
CA GLU A 484 17.55 21.55 -11.08
C GLU A 484 17.04 21.69 -9.64
N ALA A 485 16.21 20.74 -9.19
CA ALA A 485 15.71 20.71 -7.82
C ALA A 485 16.84 20.54 -6.79
N PHE A 486 17.80 19.63 -7.03
CA PHE A 486 18.94 19.40 -6.16
C PHE A 486 19.80 20.66 -5.96
N GLN A 487 20.12 21.36 -7.06
CA GLN A 487 20.90 22.60 -7.01
C GLN A 487 20.20 23.72 -6.23
N MET A 488 18.87 23.74 -6.25
CA MET A 488 18.10 24.67 -5.43
C MET A 488 18.24 24.38 -3.94
N PHE A 489 18.15 23.11 -3.50
CA PHE A 489 18.39 22.74 -2.10
C PHE A 489 19.78 23.21 -1.61
N VAL A 490 20.81 23.07 -2.46
CA VAL A 490 22.18 23.54 -2.14
C VAL A 490 22.26 25.07 -2.10
N THR A 491 21.57 25.78 -3.00
CA THR A 491 21.62 27.24 -3.04
C THR A 491 20.90 27.85 -1.83
N TYR A 492 19.76 27.29 -1.42
CA TYR A 492 18.99 27.75 -0.26
C TYR A 492 19.72 27.51 1.07
N THR A 493 20.52 26.44 1.18
CA THR A 493 21.34 26.17 2.37
C THR A 493 22.53 27.12 2.53
N HIS A 494 22.94 27.81 1.46
CA HIS A 494 24.06 28.74 1.46
C HIS A 494 23.66 30.23 1.36
N ALA A 495 22.36 30.55 1.37
CA ALA A 495 21.90 31.94 1.32
C ALA A 495 22.22 32.69 2.64
N PRO A 496 22.82 33.90 2.58
CA PRO A 496 23.03 34.71 3.79
C PRO A 496 21.68 35.11 4.40
N PRO A 497 21.58 35.24 5.74
CA PRO A 497 20.35 35.72 6.37
C PRO A 497 20.01 37.12 5.84
N PRO A 498 18.72 37.45 5.67
CA PRO A 498 18.32 38.72 5.09
C PRO A 498 18.88 39.89 5.91
N SER A 499 19.59 40.78 5.24
CA SER A 499 20.09 42.04 5.80
C SER A 499 18.91 43.00 6.01
N GLY A 500 18.25 42.89 7.17
CA GLY A 500 17.06 43.70 7.48
C GLY A 500 16.63 43.69 8.95
N GLY A 501 17.55 43.50 9.90
CA GLY A 501 17.23 43.47 11.33
C GLY A 501 18.20 44.30 12.16
N GLU A 502 18.20 45.63 12.00
CA GLU A 502 18.93 46.52 12.92
C GLU A 502 18.14 46.86 14.20
N ASP A 503 16.87 46.49 14.33
CA ASP A 503 16.06 46.80 15.53
C ASP A 503 15.45 45.56 16.20
N LEU A 504 16.27 44.71 16.82
CA LEU A 504 15.82 43.71 17.80
C LEU A 504 16.56 43.90 19.15
N PRO A 505 15.86 43.85 20.30
CA PRO A 505 16.44 44.18 21.60
C PRO A 505 17.54 43.21 22.06
N PRO A 506 18.50 43.67 22.88
CA PRO A 506 19.70 42.90 23.22
C PRO A 506 19.38 41.82 24.25
N GLY A 507 18.95 40.66 23.76
CA GLY A 507 18.76 39.43 24.54
C GLY A 507 18.65 38.15 23.71
N HIS A 508 18.63 38.24 22.38
CA HIS A 508 18.43 37.10 21.47
C HIS A 508 19.59 36.88 20.48
N ARG A 509 20.72 37.57 20.65
CA ARG A 509 21.87 37.47 19.73
C ARG A 509 22.75 36.22 19.94
N GLU A 510 22.55 35.46 21.02
CA GLU A 510 23.31 34.25 21.29
C GLU A 510 22.43 33.01 21.04
N ASN A 511 22.35 32.56 19.78
CA ASN A 511 22.05 31.16 19.37
C ASN A 511 21.65 31.01 17.88
N LEU A 512 21.90 31.99 17.01
CA LEU A 512 21.75 31.80 15.57
C LEU A 512 23.02 31.15 14.97
N SER A 513 23.21 29.86 15.27
CA SER A 513 24.07 29.00 14.43
C SER A 513 23.23 28.52 13.23
N PRO A 514 23.71 28.63 11.97
CA PRO A 514 23.03 28.12 10.79
C PRO A 514 23.13 26.58 10.79
N GLY A 515 22.29 25.93 11.57
CA GLY A 515 22.17 24.48 11.58
C GLY A 515 21.13 24.06 10.54
N LEU A 516 21.55 23.25 9.55
CA LEU A 516 20.64 22.46 8.73
C LEU A 516 19.75 21.60 9.65
N CYS A 517 18.45 21.66 9.46
CA CYS A 517 17.51 20.69 10.00
C CYS A 517 17.10 19.77 8.85
N PHE A 518 17.50 18.50 8.90
CA PHE A 518 16.97 17.48 8.00
C PHE A 518 15.70 16.93 8.62
N ASP A 519 14.62 16.90 7.83
CA ASP A 519 13.40 16.21 8.20
C ASP A 519 13.46 14.78 7.63
N ASP A 520 13.26 13.79 8.49
CA ASP A 520 13.09 12.36 8.12
C ASP A 520 11.66 12.08 7.63
N ASP A 521 10.87 13.13 7.41
CA ASP A 521 9.46 13.01 7.13
C ASP A 521 9.20 12.55 5.69
N LEU A 522 9.05 11.24 5.57
CA LEU A 522 8.25 10.58 4.53
C LEU A 522 6.81 11.13 4.44
N ARG A 523 6.38 12.08 5.31
CA ARG A 523 5.06 12.72 5.34
C ARG A 523 4.66 13.34 4.00
N LEU A 524 5.63 13.94 3.29
CA LEU A 524 5.47 14.44 1.92
C LEU A 524 5.11 13.33 0.91
N LEU A 525 5.33 12.06 1.25
CA LEU A 525 5.00 10.92 0.40
C LEU A 525 3.89 10.04 0.98
N THR A 526 3.59 10.17 2.28
CA THR A 526 2.61 9.35 3.00
C THR A 526 1.22 9.98 3.12
N MET A 527 0.95 11.12 2.47
CA MET A 527 -0.38 11.77 2.44
C MET A 527 -0.98 12.05 3.84
N ALA A 528 -0.13 12.21 4.87
CA ALA A 528 -0.61 12.60 6.19
C ALA A 528 -0.93 14.10 6.15
N GLU A 529 -2.18 14.47 6.43
CA GLU A 529 -2.56 15.88 6.60
C GLU A 529 -2.03 16.41 7.94
N ASP A 530 -1.50 17.63 7.89
CA ASP A 530 -1.18 18.47 9.04
C ASP A 530 -2.46 19.12 9.57
N ASP A 531 -3.22 18.39 10.39
CA ASP A 531 -4.31 18.96 11.21
C ASP A 531 -3.90 19.01 12.70
N TYR A 532 -2.67 19.45 12.96
CA TYR A 532 -2.32 19.98 14.28
C TYR A 532 -2.43 21.50 14.23
N ASP A 533 -3.58 22.01 14.68
CA ASP A 533 -3.73 23.41 15.09
C ASP A 533 -2.67 23.72 16.16
N ASP A 534 -1.53 24.28 15.75
CA ASP A 534 -0.50 24.78 16.65
C ASP A 534 -0.94 26.14 17.23
N GLU A 535 -1.98 26.12 18.05
CA GLU A 535 -2.45 27.29 18.80
C GLU A 535 -1.50 27.66 19.98
N ASN A 536 -0.34 27.03 20.13
CA ASN A 536 0.57 27.30 21.27
C ASN A 536 2.04 27.62 20.94
N ALA A 537 2.42 27.76 19.67
CA ALA A 537 3.72 28.35 19.33
C ALA A 537 3.60 29.87 19.22
N GLY A 538 4.01 30.59 20.26
CA GLY A 538 4.13 32.05 20.25
C GLY A 538 5.17 32.52 19.23
N VAL A 539 4.71 32.82 18.01
CA VAL A 539 5.50 33.46 16.95
C VAL A 539 4.87 34.82 16.63
N ASP A 540 5.70 35.86 16.63
CA ASP A 540 5.31 37.27 16.48
C ASP A 540 4.53 37.52 15.17
N GLY A 541 3.42 38.25 15.26
CA GLY A 541 2.51 38.49 14.13
C GLY A 541 3.11 39.28 12.95
N ALA A 542 4.26 39.93 13.14
CA ALA A 542 4.94 40.69 12.09
C ALA A 542 5.65 39.80 11.04
N ASP A 543 6.13 38.61 11.43
CA ASP A 543 6.80 37.68 10.51
C ASP A 543 5.81 36.98 9.58
N ARG A 544 4.57 36.77 10.04
CA ARG A 544 3.46 36.21 9.25
C ARG A 544 3.00 37.16 8.13
N GLU A 545 2.89 38.46 8.40
CA GLU A 545 2.49 39.45 7.38
C GLU A 545 3.55 39.65 6.29
N TRP A 546 4.83 39.60 6.63
CA TRP A 546 5.93 39.70 5.65
C TRP A 546 6.03 38.45 4.76
N ALA A 547 5.86 37.25 5.32
CA ALA A 547 5.89 35.99 4.58
C ALA A 547 4.72 35.88 3.57
N HIS A 548 3.54 36.34 3.95
CA HIS A 548 2.34 36.33 3.10
C HIS A 548 2.45 37.30 1.91
N GLN A 549 3.21 38.39 2.04
CA GLN A 549 3.48 39.36 0.96
C GLN A 549 4.50 38.86 -0.08
N GLN A 550 5.32 37.86 0.25
CA GLN A 550 6.34 37.26 -0.64
C GLN A 550 5.90 35.93 -1.27
N GLY A 551 4.67 35.47 -1.02
CA GLY A 551 4.13 34.24 -1.62
C GLY A 551 4.74 32.94 -1.09
N LEU A 552 5.33 32.95 0.10
CA LEU A 552 5.95 31.79 0.76
C LEU A 552 4.97 31.17 1.76
N SER A 553 4.79 29.85 1.74
CA SER A 553 3.94 29.13 2.72
C SER A 553 4.71 28.77 3.99
N ASP A 554 4.02 28.75 5.14
CA ASP A 554 4.59 28.42 6.47
C ASP A 554 5.28 27.04 6.49
N ASP A 555 4.82 26.09 5.66
CA ASP A 555 5.39 24.72 5.53
C ASP A 555 6.84 24.66 5.03
N SER A 556 7.36 25.76 4.51
CA SER A 556 8.74 25.84 4.01
C SER A 556 9.77 26.02 5.12
N ARG A 557 9.34 26.21 6.39
CA ARG A 557 10.21 26.59 7.50
C ARG A 557 10.10 25.66 8.73
N ASP A 558 11.20 25.50 9.46
CA ASP A 558 11.14 24.95 10.83
C ASP A 558 10.51 25.97 11.80
N SER A 559 10.29 25.58 13.06
CA SER A 559 9.74 26.45 14.11
C SER A 559 10.60 27.70 14.41
N TYR A 560 11.73 27.86 13.74
CA TYR A 560 12.64 29.00 13.82
C TYR A 560 12.80 29.75 12.49
N GLY A 561 11.94 29.49 11.50
CA GLY A 561 11.93 30.23 10.24
C GLY A 561 12.98 29.81 9.20
N ARG A 562 13.61 28.63 9.33
CA ARG A 562 14.69 28.17 8.43
C ARG A 562 14.17 27.26 7.31
N PRO A 563 14.65 27.39 6.05
CA PRO A 563 14.24 26.51 4.97
C PRO A 563 14.56 25.04 5.25
N ARG A 564 13.56 24.14 5.21
CA ARG A 564 13.74 22.69 5.42
C ARG A 564 14.33 22.04 4.16
N VAL A 565 15.38 21.23 4.33
CA VAL A 565 15.91 20.38 3.24
C VAL A 565 15.40 18.97 3.44
N HIS A 566 14.61 18.49 2.48
CA HIS A 566 14.08 17.11 2.48
C HIS A 566 15.21 16.14 2.09
N THR A 567 15.79 15.44 3.07
CA THR A 567 16.90 14.48 2.88
C THR A 567 16.55 13.44 1.84
N PHE A 568 15.34 12.89 1.95
CA PHE A 568 14.86 11.83 1.09
C PHE A 568 14.74 12.25 -0.37
N THR A 569 14.16 13.43 -0.62
CA THR A 569 14.02 14.01 -1.96
C THR A 569 15.39 14.27 -2.59
N SER A 570 16.33 14.81 -1.82
CA SER A 570 17.70 15.07 -2.27
C SER A 570 18.42 13.77 -2.65
N ILE A 571 18.26 12.73 -1.83
CA ILE A 571 18.81 11.38 -2.10
C ILE A 571 18.23 10.80 -3.39
N LEU A 572 16.92 10.91 -3.61
CA LEU A 572 16.26 10.41 -4.82
C LEU A 572 16.75 11.12 -6.09
N CYS A 573 16.95 12.44 -6.03
CA CYS A 573 17.49 13.21 -7.15
C CYS A 573 18.92 12.76 -7.49
N TRP A 574 19.77 12.58 -6.48
CA TRP A 574 21.14 12.09 -6.69
C TRP A 574 21.15 10.65 -7.22
N ALA A 575 20.31 9.77 -6.66
CA ALA A 575 20.19 8.38 -7.11
C ALA A 575 19.71 8.29 -8.57
N ALA A 576 18.88 9.21 -9.05
CA ALA A 576 18.51 9.27 -10.46
C ALA A 576 19.71 9.59 -11.36
N CYS A 577 20.58 10.52 -10.96
CA CYS A 577 21.79 10.86 -11.72
C CYS A 577 22.75 9.67 -11.80
N ASP A 578 23.04 9.00 -10.67
CA ASP A 578 23.84 7.75 -10.65
C ASP A 578 23.24 6.68 -11.57
N ARG A 579 21.90 6.54 -11.59
CA ARG A 579 21.23 5.55 -12.45
C ARG A 579 21.34 5.93 -13.93
N LEU A 580 21.16 7.19 -14.30
CA LEU A 580 21.31 7.67 -15.67
C LEU A 580 22.74 7.52 -16.17
N GLN A 581 23.74 7.87 -15.35
CA GLN A 581 25.15 7.65 -15.66
C GLN A 581 25.41 6.18 -15.98
N ARG A 582 25.01 5.26 -15.09
CA ARG A 582 25.28 3.83 -15.27
C ARG A 582 24.57 3.24 -16.47
N VAL A 583 23.35 3.69 -16.76
CA VAL A 583 22.65 3.26 -17.97
C VAL A 583 23.39 3.77 -19.21
N ALA A 584 23.86 5.02 -19.22
CA ALA A 584 24.67 5.55 -20.32
C ALA A 584 25.99 4.78 -20.49
N GLU A 585 26.68 4.42 -19.40
CA GLU A 585 27.88 3.57 -19.42
C GLU A 585 27.58 2.18 -20.00
N HIS A 586 26.48 1.56 -19.56
CA HIS A 586 26.04 0.25 -20.04
C HIS A 586 25.69 0.27 -21.54
N LEU A 587 25.18 1.38 -22.05
CA LEU A 587 24.88 1.61 -23.46
C LEU A 587 26.07 2.15 -24.26
N HIS A 588 27.25 2.31 -23.64
CA HIS A 588 28.47 2.84 -24.23
C HIS A 588 28.35 4.30 -24.75
N TRP A 589 27.52 5.13 -24.12
CA TRP A 589 27.37 6.55 -24.42
C TRP A 589 28.26 7.42 -23.52
N VAL A 590 29.53 7.53 -23.91
CA VAL A 590 30.59 8.17 -23.12
C VAL A 590 30.27 9.62 -22.73
N GLU A 591 29.74 10.43 -23.65
CA GLU A 591 29.42 11.84 -23.36
C GLU A 591 28.27 11.97 -22.36
N LYS A 592 27.22 11.17 -22.52
CA LYS A 592 26.07 11.18 -21.60
C LYS A 592 26.47 10.65 -20.21
N SER A 593 27.30 9.62 -20.14
CA SER A 593 27.86 9.11 -18.88
C SER A 593 28.62 10.21 -18.12
N LYS A 594 29.51 10.94 -18.80
CA LYS A 594 30.26 12.06 -18.19
C LYS A 594 29.38 13.24 -17.77
N MET A 595 28.23 13.44 -18.39
CA MET A 595 27.31 14.51 -18.04
C MET A 595 26.54 14.21 -16.75
N TRP A 596 26.17 12.94 -16.53
CA TRP A 596 25.37 12.50 -15.38
C TRP A 596 26.18 12.12 -14.15
N GLY A 597 27.45 11.75 -14.32
CA GLY A 597 28.40 11.50 -13.23
C GLY A 597 29.07 12.77 -12.76
#